data_AF-A0A9C8HYZ9-F1
#
_entry.id   AF-A0A9C8HYZ9-F1
#
_cell.length_a   1.000
_cell.length_b   1.000
_cell.length_c   1.000
_cell.angle_alpha   90.00
_cell.angle_beta   90.00
_cell.angle_gamma   90.00
#
_symmetry.space_group_name_H-M   'P 1'
#
loop_
_entity.id
_entity.type
_entity.pdbx_description
1 polymer ?
#
loop_
_entity_poly.entity_id
_entity_poly.type
_entity_poly.pdbx_seq_one_letter_code
_entity_poly.pdbx_strand_id
1 'polypeptide(L)'
;MFNISEIKLANFFTQLGTYLKSGLSYQIVFDSLIKLERNSSFKSALVQVSENISSGKTLYQSFTDSPFNKHIPQWELSLIKVGESTGDLDKIFPELVKVHEHNSNFRKRLLRGMLYPMILFHAGAIILPLAILFQGGLVNYLQNVFIILGGLWGLIGLLMSIRFLFNYFGSGEVFDSFIFRIPFNRNFVY
;
A
#
# COMPACT_ATOMS: atom_id res chain seq x y z
N MET A 1 -6.95 9.74 -6.33
CA MET A 1 -5.68 9.53 -5.59
C MET A 1 -5.01 8.29 -6.14
N PHE A 2 -3.77 8.41 -6.60
CA PHE A 2 -2.95 7.28 -7.03
C PHE A 2 -2.50 6.49 -5.80
N ASN A 3 -2.53 5.16 -5.83
CA ASN A 3 -2.03 4.31 -4.75
C ASN A 3 -0.90 3.44 -5.30
N ILE A 4 0.32 3.69 -4.84
CA ILE A 4 1.50 2.91 -5.24
C ILE A 4 1.59 1.68 -4.35
N SER A 5 1.72 0.48 -4.94
CA SER A 5 1.92 -0.72 -4.14
C SER A 5 3.33 -0.74 -3.53
N GLU A 6 3.45 -1.25 -2.31
CA GLU A 6 4.74 -1.43 -1.60
C GLU A 6 5.76 -2.17 -2.49
N ILE A 7 5.30 -3.18 -3.22
CA ILE A 7 6.14 -3.97 -4.14
C ILE A 7 6.67 -3.10 -5.29
N LYS A 8 5.85 -2.17 -5.79
CA LYS A 8 6.26 -1.27 -6.86
C LYS A 8 7.34 -0.29 -6.39
N LEU A 9 7.22 0.23 -5.16
CA LEU A 9 8.29 1.05 -4.54
C LEU A 9 9.56 0.22 -4.30
N ALA A 10 9.44 -0.99 -3.78
CA ALA A 10 10.57 -1.89 -3.59
C ALA A 10 11.32 -2.16 -4.92
N ASN A 11 10.58 -2.47 -5.98
CA ASN A 11 11.17 -2.69 -7.31
C ASN A 11 11.82 -1.41 -7.85
N PHE A 12 11.20 -0.25 -7.65
CA PHE A 12 11.76 1.03 -8.04
C PHE A 12 13.09 1.32 -7.34
N PHE A 13 13.15 1.21 -6.00
CA PHE A 13 14.39 1.41 -5.24
C PHE A 13 15.46 0.38 -5.59
N THR A 14 15.07 -0.86 -5.89
CA THR A 14 15.99 -1.91 -6.38
C THR A 14 16.62 -1.49 -7.71
N GLN A 15 15.82 -1.05 -8.67
CA GLN A 15 16.30 -0.61 -9.98
C GLN A 15 17.18 0.63 -9.85
N LEU A 16 16.72 1.64 -9.10
CA LEU A 16 17.46 2.87 -8.86
C LEU A 16 18.82 2.59 -8.20
N GLY A 17 18.85 1.79 -7.13
CA GLY A 17 20.10 1.41 -6.47
C GLY A 17 21.05 0.62 -7.37
N THR A 18 20.51 -0.30 -8.19
CA THR A 18 21.33 -1.08 -9.14
C THR A 18 21.99 -0.19 -10.20
N TYR A 19 21.22 0.76 -10.75
CA TYR A 19 21.73 1.66 -11.77
C TYR A 19 22.74 2.69 -11.22
N LEU A 20 22.49 3.22 -10.02
CA LEU A 20 23.41 4.17 -9.38
C LEU A 20 24.71 3.50 -8.96
N LYS A 21 24.65 2.26 -8.45
CA LYS A 21 25.84 1.43 -8.18
C LYS A 21 26.68 1.16 -9.43
N SER A 22 26.05 1.14 -10.61
CA SER A 22 26.73 0.96 -11.90
C SER A 22 27.42 2.25 -12.39
N GLY A 23 27.37 3.35 -11.64
CA GLY A 23 28.00 4.62 -11.98
C GLY A 23 27.27 5.39 -13.09
N LEU A 24 26.03 5.01 -13.41
CA LEU A 24 25.22 5.72 -14.40
C LEU A 24 24.79 7.08 -13.86
N SER A 25 24.80 8.10 -14.72
CA SER A 25 24.29 9.42 -14.35
C SER A 25 22.78 9.35 -14.06
N TYR A 26 22.32 10.14 -13.08
CA TYR A 26 20.90 10.19 -12.69
C TYR A 26 19.97 10.36 -13.89
N GLN A 27 20.34 11.23 -14.84
CA GLN A 27 19.52 11.50 -16.02
C GLN A 27 19.26 10.25 -16.88
N ILE A 28 20.31 9.45 -17.15
CA ILE A 28 20.18 8.19 -17.91
C ILE A 28 19.29 7.18 -17.15
N VAL A 29 19.45 7.12 -15.83
CA VAL A 29 18.68 6.22 -14.97
C VAL A 29 17.21 6.58 -15.00
N PHE A 30 16.87 7.84 -14.73
CA PHE A 30 15.48 8.30 -14.72
C PHE A 30 14.83 8.21 -16.09
N ASP A 31 15.53 8.54 -17.18
CA ASP A 31 15.02 8.36 -18.55
C ASP A 31 14.67 6.90 -18.85
N SER A 32 15.51 5.97 -18.38
CA SER A 32 15.28 4.53 -18.53
C SER A 32 14.04 4.09 -17.74
N LEU A 33 13.92 4.53 -16.48
CA LEU A 33 12.76 4.24 -15.63
C LEU A 33 11.46 4.81 -16.20
N ILE A 34 11.49 6.04 -16.73
CA ILE A 34 10.34 6.72 -17.36
C ILE A 34 9.87 5.98 -18.62
N LYS A 35 10.80 5.44 -19.42
CA LYS A 35 10.48 4.66 -20.63
C LYS A 35 9.81 3.31 -20.31
N LEU A 36 10.24 2.65 -19.23
CA LEU A 36 9.72 1.36 -18.82
C LEU A 36 8.40 1.46 -18.02
N GLU A 37 8.12 2.62 -17.43
CA GLU A 37 6.94 2.82 -16.59
C GLU A 37 5.64 2.88 -17.43
N ARG A 38 4.70 1.98 -17.10
CA ARG A 38 3.40 1.87 -17.77
C ARG A 38 2.31 2.71 -17.09
N ASN A 39 2.48 3.01 -15.80
CA ASN A 39 1.50 3.78 -15.06
C ASN A 39 1.73 5.28 -15.26
N SER A 40 0.73 5.98 -15.83
CA SER A 40 0.84 7.41 -16.14
C SER A 40 1.12 8.29 -14.92
N SER A 41 0.53 8.00 -13.76
CA SER A 41 0.74 8.76 -12.51
C SER A 41 2.13 8.54 -11.91
N PHE A 42 2.64 7.32 -11.94
CA PHE A 42 4.02 7.05 -11.51
C PHE A 42 5.01 7.68 -12.48
N LYS A 43 4.73 7.60 -13.78
CA LYS A 43 5.54 8.20 -14.83
C LYS A 43 5.63 9.72 -14.68
N SER A 44 4.52 10.42 -14.40
CA SER A 44 4.55 11.86 -14.16
C SER A 44 5.40 12.23 -12.93
N ALA A 45 5.35 11.42 -11.87
CA ALA A 45 6.19 11.64 -10.70
C ALA A 45 7.69 11.46 -11.04
N LEU A 46 8.04 10.42 -11.80
CA LEU A 46 9.41 10.21 -12.27
C LEU A 46 9.92 11.34 -13.17
N VAL A 47 9.08 11.84 -14.09
CA VAL A 47 9.43 12.97 -14.97
C VAL A 47 9.77 14.20 -14.13
N GLN A 48 8.94 14.53 -13.13
CA GLN A 48 9.20 15.67 -12.26
C GLN A 48 10.48 15.50 -11.42
N VAL A 49 10.77 14.28 -10.95
CA VAL A 49 12.04 13.99 -10.27
C VAL A 49 13.22 14.19 -11.22
N SER A 50 13.12 13.72 -12.46
CA SER A 50 14.17 13.89 -13.49
C SER A 50 14.45 15.36 -13.80
N GLU A 51 13.40 16.16 -13.96
CA GLU A 51 13.49 17.61 -14.18
C GLU A 51 14.13 18.33 -13.00
N ASN A 52 13.73 17.98 -11.78
CA ASN A 52 14.31 18.53 -10.55
C ASN A 52 15.81 18.23 -10.44
N ILE A 53 16.23 17.00 -10.71
CA ILE A 53 17.66 16.62 -10.69
C ILE A 53 18.42 17.36 -11.80
N SER A 54 17.84 17.46 -12.99
CA SER A 54 18.44 18.19 -14.12
C SER A 54 18.60 19.69 -13.82
N SER A 55 17.75 20.26 -12.96
CA SER A 55 17.86 21.63 -12.45
C SER A 55 18.90 21.83 -11.34
N GLY A 56 19.56 20.75 -10.91
CA GLY A 56 20.59 20.78 -9.86
C GLY A 56 20.07 20.55 -8.45
N LYS A 57 18.81 20.13 -8.27
CA LYS A 57 18.31 19.74 -6.95
C LYS A 57 18.90 18.40 -6.52
N THR A 58 19.06 18.26 -5.21
CA THR A 58 19.41 16.97 -4.59
C THR A 58 18.31 15.92 -4.84
N LEU A 59 18.66 14.64 -4.76
CA LEU A 59 17.73 13.52 -4.87
C LEU A 59 16.65 13.60 -3.79
N TYR A 60 17.03 13.93 -2.55
CA TYR A 60 16.08 14.17 -1.46
C TYR A 60 15.06 15.26 -1.80
N GLN A 61 15.51 16.43 -2.26
CA GLN A 61 14.62 17.53 -2.65
C GLN A 61 13.73 17.13 -3.82
N SER A 62 14.30 16.42 -4.80
CA SER A 62 13.58 15.98 -6.00
C SER A 62 12.42 15.04 -5.66
N PHE A 63 12.62 14.10 -4.73
CA PHE A 63 11.54 13.25 -4.22
C PHE A 63 10.52 14.04 -3.40
N THR A 64 10.98 14.97 -2.56
CA THR A 64 10.13 15.78 -1.67
C THR A 64 9.20 16.73 -2.44
N ASP A 65 9.70 17.32 -3.52
CA ASP A 65 8.97 18.28 -4.37
C ASP A 65 8.06 17.58 -5.41
N SER A 66 8.10 16.26 -5.47
CA SER A 66 7.31 15.44 -6.40
C SER A 66 6.13 14.74 -5.70
N PRO A 67 5.16 14.19 -6.45
CA PRO A 67 4.10 13.34 -5.90
C PRO A 67 4.58 12.14 -5.08
N PHE A 68 5.86 11.78 -5.15
CA PHE A 68 6.43 10.73 -4.30
C PHE A 68 6.36 11.06 -2.81
N ASN A 69 6.30 12.32 -2.40
CA ASN A 69 6.19 12.70 -0.99
C ASN A 69 4.94 12.16 -0.27
N LYS A 70 3.90 11.78 -1.02
CA LYS A 70 2.67 11.15 -0.50
C LYS A 70 2.84 9.65 -0.27
N HIS A 71 3.81 9.04 -0.94
CA HIS A 71 4.01 7.60 -0.99
C HIS A 71 5.26 7.15 -0.22
N ILE A 72 6.25 8.03 -0.09
CA ILE A 72 7.47 7.80 0.65
C ILE A 72 7.36 8.56 1.99
N PRO A 73 7.29 7.85 3.13
CA PRO A 73 7.36 8.46 4.45
C PRO A 73 8.56 9.39 4.64
N GLN A 74 8.39 10.42 5.47
CA GLN A 74 9.45 11.41 5.75
C GLN A 74 10.73 10.80 6.33
N TRP A 75 10.61 9.72 7.11
CA TRP A 75 11.78 9.04 7.66
C TRP A 75 12.60 8.33 6.56
N GLU A 76 11.96 7.80 5.51
CA GLU A 76 12.64 7.22 4.35
C GLU A 76 13.33 8.30 3.51
N LEU A 77 12.65 9.44 3.29
CA LEU A 77 13.26 10.60 2.61
C LEU A 77 14.49 11.11 3.40
N SER A 78 14.42 11.12 4.72
CA SER A 78 15.54 11.52 5.58
C SER A 78 16.72 10.55 5.46
N LEU A 79 16.48 9.25 5.32
CA LEU A 79 17.53 8.27 5.04
C LEU A 79 18.16 8.51 3.66
N ILE A 80 17.37 8.85 2.64
CA ILE A 80 17.89 9.22 1.31
C ILE A 80 18.78 10.46 1.42
N LYS A 81 18.37 11.49 2.16
CA LYS A 81 19.18 12.70 2.41
C LYS A 81 20.53 12.36 3.05
N VAL A 82 20.53 11.50 4.06
CA VAL A 82 21.75 11.05 4.74
C VAL A 82 22.62 10.24 3.77
N GLY A 83 22.04 9.30 3.03
CA GLY A 83 22.75 8.49 2.04
C GLY A 83 23.36 9.32 0.91
N GLU A 84 22.65 10.33 0.43
CA GLU A 84 23.14 11.25 -0.60
C GLU A 84 24.29 12.11 -0.08
N SER A 85 24.18 12.64 1.15
CA SER A 85 25.23 13.48 1.76
C SER A 85 26.49 12.70 2.11
N THR A 86 26.36 11.40 2.40
CA THR A 86 27.47 10.50 2.79
C THR A 86 28.00 9.66 1.62
N GLY A 87 27.33 9.70 0.47
CA GLY A 87 27.64 8.83 -0.68
C GLY A 87 27.25 7.35 -0.49
N ASP A 88 26.55 7.01 0.60
CA ASP A 88 26.19 5.64 0.98
C ASP A 88 24.79 5.23 0.49
N LEU A 89 24.30 5.79 -0.61
CA LEU A 89 23.01 5.41 -1.22
C LEU A 89 22.93 3.90 -1.55
N ASP A 90 24.06 3.28 -1.85
CA ASP A 90 24.21 1.84 -2.07
C ASP A 90 23.80 0.98 -0.86
N LYS A 91 23.90 1.54 0.36
CA LYS A 91 23.45 0.88 1.60
C LYS A 91 22.01 1.25 1.95
N ILE A 92 21.61 2.49 1.67
CA ILE A 92 20.26 2.99 2.01
C ILE A 92 19.19 2.33 1.14
N PHE A 93 19.36 2.23 -0.17
CA PHE A 93 18.31 1.65 -1.03
C PHE A 93 17.98 0.20 -0.69
N PRO A 94 18.94 -0.71 -0.44
CA PRO A 94 18.64 -2.06 0.02
C PRO A 94 17.84 -2.11 1.34
N GLU A 95 18.11 -1.22 2.28
CA GLU A 95 17.33 -1.14 3.54
C GLU A 95 15.90 -0.67 3.28
N LEU A 96 15.69 0.32 2.41
CA LEU A 96 14.35 0.75 1.99
C LEU A 96 13.58 -0.38 1.29
N VAL A 97 14.26 -1.14 0.42
CA VAL A 97 13.67 -2.32 -0.24
C VAL A 97 13.20 -3.35 0.79
N LYS A 98 14.04 -3.69 1.77
CA LYS A 98 13.68 -4.63 2.85
C LYS A 98 12.44 -4.19 3.61
N VAL A 99 12.32 -2.88 3.91
CA VAL A 99 11.14 -2.35 4.61
C VAL A 99 9.88 -2.54 3.77
N HIS A 100 9.88 -2.15 2.50
CA HIS A 100 8.70 -2.30 1.64
C HIS A 100 8.34 -3.77 1.38
N GLU A 101 9.34 -4.63 1.19
CA GLU A 101 9.11 -6.07 1.06
C GLU A 101 8.53 -6.67 2.34
N HIS A 102 9.02 -6.27 3.50
CA HIS A 102 8.49 -6.69 4.79
C HIS A 102 7.01 -6.29 4.93
N ASN A 103 6.68 -5.04 4.62
CA ASN A 103 5.31 -4.51 4.69
C ASN A 103 4.37 -5.26 3.73
N SER A 104 4.82 -5.50 2.50
CA SER A 104 4.10 -6.29 1.50
C SER A 104 3.86 -7.72 1.98
N ASN A 105 4.89 -8.38 2.49
CA ASN A 105 4.82 -9.76 2.97
C ASN A 105 3.92 -9.88 4.20
N PHE A 106 3.96 -8.90 5.10
CA PHE A 106 3.07 -8.83 6.24
C PHE A 106 1.60 -8.72 5.80
N ARG A 107 1.28 -7.79 4.89
CA ARG A 107 -0.08 -7.68 4.32
C ARG A 107 -0.54 -8.99 3.66
N LYS A 108 0.32 -9.63 2.87
CA LYS A 108 0.01 -10.94 2.25
C LYS A 108 -0.22 -12.03 3.30
N ARG A 109 0.54 -12.05 4.40
CA ARG A 109 0.35 -13.01 5.49
C ARG A 109 -0.98 -12.81 6.19
N LEU A 110 -1.36 -11.56 6.49
CA LEU A 110 -2.66 -11.23 7.06
C LEU A 110 -3.81 -11.71 6.16
N LEU A 111 -3.77 -11.37 4.87
CA LEU A 111 -4.79 -11.77 3.90
C LEU A 111 -4.92 -13.29 3.80
N ARG A 112 -3.79 -14.01 3.77
CA ARG A 112 -3.79 -15.48 3.76
C ARG A 112 -4.31 -16.08 5.06
N GLY A 113 -3.99 -15.48 6.20
CA GLY A 113 -4.49 -15.89 7.52
C GLY A 113 -6.00 -15.76 7.65
N MET A 114 -6.62 -14.79 6.96
CA MET A 114 -8.08 -14.57 6.97
C MET A 114 -8.85 -15.50 6.04
N LEU A 115 -8.19 -16.13 5.07
CA LEU A 115 -8.85 -16.99 4.08
C LEU A 115 -9.50 -18.21 4.74
N TYR A 116 -8.79 -18.90 5.63
CA TYR A 116 -9.30 -20.09 6.30
C TYR A 116 -10.53 -19.79 7.20
N PRO A 117 -10.49 -18.78 8.10
CA PRO A 117 -11.68 -18.34 8.84
C PRO A 117 -12.87 -17.98 7.94
N MET A 118 -12.63 -17.30 6.80
CA MET A 118 -13.71 -16.96 5.88
C MET A 118 -14.35 -18.20 5.26
N ILE A 119 -13.56 -19.18 4.82
CA ILE A 119 -14.10 -20.43 4.26
C ILE A 119 -14.95 -21.15 5.31
N LEU A 120 -14.43 -21.29 6.54
CA LEU A 120 -15.14 -21.97 7.62
C LEU A 120 -16.43 -21.25 8.01
N PHE A 121 -16.42 -19.91 8.05
CA PHE A 121 -17.61 -19.11 8.31
C PHE A 121 -18.70 -19.34 7.27
N HIS A 122 -18.36 -19.31 5.98
CA HIS A 122 -19.34 -19.53 4.91
C HIS A 122 -19.87 -20.97 4.93
N ALA A 123 -19.00 -21.96 5.14
CA ALA A 123 -19.42 -23.35 5.29
C ALA A 123 -20.37 -23.52 6.49
N GLY A 124 -20.04 -22.94 7.65
CA GLY A 124 -20.89 -22.96 8.84
C GLY A 124 -22.24 -22.28 8.61
N ALA A 125 -22.26 -21.13 7.91
CA ALA A 125 -23.49 -20.41 7.59
C ALA A 125 -24.45 -21.21 6.71
N ILE A 126 -23.94 -22.12 5.88
CA ILE A 126 -24.73 -23.01 5.01
C ILE A 126 -25.14 -24.28 5.76
N ILE A 127 -24.23 -24.88 6.52
CA ILE A 127 -24.43 -26.20 7.15
C ILE A 127 -25.30 -26.10 8.41
N LEU A 128 -25.10 -25.11 9.28
CA LEU A 128 -25.82 -25.03 10.56
C LEU A 128 -27.35 -24.93 10.40
N PRO A 129 -27.91 -24.14 9.46
CA PRO A 129 -29.35 -24.06 9.26
C PRO A 129 -29.96 -25.27 8.54
N LEU A 130 -29.19 -26.28 8.15
CA LEU A 130 -29.66 -27.36 7.28
C LEU A 130 -30.83 -28.15 7.89
N ALA A 131 -30.90 -28.30 9.22
CA ALA A 131 -32.04 -28.92 9.90
C ALA A 131 -33.36 -28.17 9.66
N ILE A 132 -33.30 -26.85 9.48
CA ILE A 132 -34.47 -25.98 9.22
C ILE A 132 -35.03 -26.25 7.83
N LEU A 133 -34.22 -26.71 6.87
CA LEU A 133 -34.70 -27.09 5.54
C LEU A 133 -35.75 -28.20 5.61
N PHE A 134 -35.52 -29.20 6.45
CA PHE A 134 -36.39 -30.36 6.58
C PHE A 134 -37.66 -30.08 7.40
N GLN A 135 -37.60 -29.16 8.36
CA GLN A 135 -38.73 -28.84 9.26
C GLN A 135 -39.55 -27.63 8.80
N GLY A 136 -38.86 -26.58 8.34
CA GLY A 136 -39.43 -25.28 8.00
C GLY A 136 -39.44 -24.96 6.50
N GLY A 137 -38.96 -25.87 5.64
CA GLY A 137 -38.94 -25.69 4.19
C GLY A 137 -37.85 -24.74 3.68
N LEU A 138 -37.76 -24.64 2.35
CA LEU A 138 -36.67 -23.93 1.65
C LEU A 138 -36.62 -22.43 1.97
N VAL A 139 -37.78 -21.78 2.11
CA VAL A 139 -37.84 -20.33 2.35
C VAL A 139 -37.20 -19.97 3.70
N ASN A 140 -37.53 -20.69 4.77
CA ASN A 140 -37.00 -20.45 6.10
C ASN A 140 -35.50 -20.77 6.18
N TYR A 141 -35.05 -21.81 5.49
CA TYR A 141 -33.63 -22.11 5.35
C TYR A 141 -32.86 -20.95 4.69
N LEU A 142 -33.32 -20.50 3.52
CA LEU A 142 -32.67 -19.42 2.79
C LEU A 142 -32.64 -18.11 3.60
N GLN A 143 -33.73 -17.77 4.30
CA GLN A 143 -33.76 -16.60 5.18
C GLN A 143 -32.69 -16.66 6.27
N ASN A 144 -32.51 -17.81 6.93
CA ASN A 144 -31.48 -17.95 7.98
C ASN A 144 -30.07 -17.85 7.41
N VAL A 145 -29.80 -18.50 6.27
CA VAL A 145 -28.50 -18.38 5.58
C VAL A 145 -28.24 -16.93 5.19
N PHE A 146 -29.24 -16.22 4.66
CA PHE A 146 -29.13 -14.81 4.31
C PHE A 146 -28.93 -13.90 5.52
N ILE A 147 -29.54 -14.20 6.67
CA ILE A 147 -29.32 -13.42 7.90
C ILE A 147 -27.89 -13.61 8.42
N ILE A 148 -27.37 -14.84 8.44
CA ILE A 148 -26.02 -15.14 8.94
C ILE A 148 -24.96 -14.50 8.02
N LEU A 149 -25.05 -14.75 6.70
CA LEU A 149 -24.13 -14.16 5.74
C LEU A 149 -24.32 -12.64 5.67
N GLY A 150 -25.56 -12.17 5.60
CA GLY A 150 -25.92 -10.76 5.52
C GLY A 150 -25.54 -9.96 6.76
N GLY A 151 -25.49 -10.57 7.94
CA GLY A 151 -24.99 -9.93 9.15
C GLY A 151 -23.51 -9.58 9.04
N LEU A 152 -22.67 -10.54 8.62
CA LEU A 152 -21.24 -10.31 8.45
C LEU A 152 -20.95 -9.36 7.26
N TRP A 153 -21.57 -9.60 6.11
CA TRP A 153 -21.41 -8.73 4.93
C TRP A 153 -22.02 -7.34 5.13
N GLY A 154 -23.10 -7.22 5.91
CA GLY A 154 -23.72 -5.97 6.28
C GLY A 154 -22.83 -5.13 7.20
N LEU A 155 -22.16 -5.74 8.19
CA LEU A 155 -21.16 -5.07 9.02
C LEU A 155 -19.96 -4.59 8.19
N ILE A 156 -19.45 -5.43 7.28
CA ILE A 156 -18.38 -5.05 6.34
C ILE A 156 -18.84 -3.89 5.46
N GLY A 157 -20.07 -3.95 4.92
CA GLY A 157 -20.67 -2.91 4.10
C GLY A 157 -20.87 -1.59 4.86
N LEU A 158 -21.23 -1.65 6.14
CA LEU A 158 -21.34 -0.50 7.02
C LEU A 158 -19.96 0.13 7.27
N LEU A 159 -18.94 -0.68 7.58
CA LEU A 159 -17.56 -0.22 7.72
C LEU A 159 -17.05 0.43 6.42
N MET A 160 -17.34 -0.16 5.26
CA MET A 160 -17.00 0.42 3.96
C MET A 160 -17.78 1.71 3.67
N SER A 161 -19.04 1.79 4.07
CA SER A 161 -19.86 3.00 3.95
C SER A 161 -19.31 4.14 4.82
N ILE A 162 -18.87 3.84 6.04
CA ILE A 162 -18.18 4.84 6.88
C ILE A 162 -16.90 5.30 6.19
N ARG A 163 -16.07 4.37 5.67
CA ARG A 163 -14.86 4.71 4.93
C ARG A 163 -15.15 5.59 3.72
N PHE A 164 -16.22 5.30 2.99
CA PHE A 164 -16.67 6.08 1.83
C PHE A 164 -17.05 7.51 2.23
N LEU A 165 -17.77 7.68 3.33
CA LEU A 165 -18.13 9.01 3.86
C LEU A 165 -16.88 9.80 4.27
N PHE A 166 -15.94 9.20 4.98
CA PHE A 166 -14.69 9.89 5.36
C PHE A 166 -13.85 10.30 4.13
N ASN A 167 -13.80 9.45 3.10
CA ASN A 167 -13.17 9.80 1.82
C ASN A 167 -13.88 10.97 1.12
N TYR A 168 -15.22 11.06 1.19
CA TYR A 168 -15.99 12.16 0.60
C TYR A 168 -15.69 13.51 1.28
N PHE A 169 -15.48 13.53 2.60
CA PHE A 169 -15.11 14.73 3.35
C PHE A 169 -13.61 15.08 3.32
N GLY A 170 -12.81 14.40 2.48
CA GLY A 170 -11.36 14.65 2.39
C GLY A 170 -10.56 14.22 3.63
N SER A 171 -11.16 13.45 4.54
CA SER A 171 -10.55 12.92 5.78
C SER A 171 -10.33 11.40 5.74
N GLY A 172 -10.35 10.82 4.53
CA GLY A 172 -10.13 9.39 4.30
C GLY A 172 -8.86 8.83 4.96
N GLU A 173 -7.78 9.62 4.94
CA GLU A 173 -6.50 9.27 5.57
C GLU A 173 -6.62 9.16 7.11
N VAL A 174 -7.53 9.93 7.73
CA VAL A 174 -7.79 9.87 9.18
C VAL A 174 -8.53 8.57 9.53
N PHE A 175 -9.50 8.16 8.72
CA PHE A 175 -10.24 6.91 8.94
C PHE A 175 -9.37 5.67 8.77
N ASP A 176 -8.57 5.63 7.69
CA ASP A 176 -7.62 4.55 7.44
C ASP A 176 -6.56 4.49 8.57
N SER A 177 -6.18 5.63 9.18
CA SER A 177 -5.31 5.68 10.36
C SER A 177 -5.95 5.17 11.65
N PHE A 178 -7.28 5.23 11.78
CA PHE A 178 -8.00 4.86 13.00
C PHE A 178 -8.35 3.37 13.04
N ILE A 179 -8.80 2.81 11.91
CA ILE A 179 -9.18 1.38 11.80
C ILE A 179 -7.94 0.46 11.74
N PHE A 180 -6.85 0.88 11.10
CA PHE A 180 -5.62 0.08 10.99
C PHE A 180 -4.54 0.45 12.03
N ARG A 181 -4.93 0.96 13.20
CA ARG A 181 -4.02 1.29 14.31
C ARG A 181 -3.51 0.05 15.06
N ILE A 182 -3.07 -0.97 14.33
CA ILE A 182 -1.95 -1.82 14.74
C ILE A 182 -0.70 -0.98 14.41
N PRO A 183 0.34 -0.91 15.26
CA PRO A 183 1.35 0.14 15.19
C PRO A 183 2.23 0.02 13.93
N PHE A 184 1.76 0.57 12.82
CA PHE A 184 2.58 0.95 11.69
C PHE A 184 3.00 2.42 11.92
N ASN A 185 4.03 2.53 12.75
CA ASN A 185 4.83 3.69 13.12
C ASN A 185 4.58 4.97 12.29
N ARG A 186 3.87 5.94 12.87
CA ARG A 186 3.72 7.30 12.32
C ARG A 186 3.77 8.40 13.38
N ASN A 187 4.41 8.18 14.53
CA ASN A 187 4.65 9.23 15.52
C ASN A 187 5.99 9.03 16.24
N PHE A 188 7.06 9.58 15.68
CA PHE A 188 8.14 10.16 16.47
C PHE A 188 8.44 11.53 15.87
N VAL A 189 7.59 12.47 16.25
CA VAL A 189 7.87 13.91 16.23
C VAL A 189 8.85 14.16 17.36
N TYR A 190 10.08 14.52 17.02
CA TYR A 190 10.95 15.45 17.75
C TYR A 190 11.86 16.15 16.74
#